data_AF-A0A6G2DX99-F1
#
_entry.id   AF-A0A6G2DX99-F1
#
_cell.length_a   1.000
_cell.length_b   1.000
_cell.length_c   1.000
_cell.angle_alpha   90.00
_cell.angle_beta   90.00
_cell.angle_gamma   90.00
#
_symmetry.space_group_name_H-M   'P 1'
#
loop_
_entity.id
_entity.type
_entity.pdbx_description
1 polymer ?
#
loop_
_entity_poly.entity_id
_entity_poly.type
_entity_poly.pdbx_seq_one_letter_code
_entity_poly.pdbx_strand_id
1 'polypeptide(L)' 'SLSNPLKVYKEKAKMGKIIFDDPVATWNHANVRVKIDANNNVFPNKEKAKEKIDVFASQLDAFICYENFKEDLSYYFD' A
#
# COMPACT_ATOMS: atom_id res chain seq x y z
N SER A 1 -10.06 -8.67 2.63
CA SER A 1 -10.18 -7.32 3.19
C SER A 1 -8.83 -6.62 3.12
N LEU A 2 -8.76 -5.34 2.73
CA LEU A 2 -7.50 -4.57 2.67
C LEU A 2 -7.04 -4.02 4.03
N SER A 3 -7.83 -4.25 5.08
CA SER A 3 -7.60 -3.62 6.39
C SER A 3 -6.27 -3.99 7.03
N ASN A 4 -5.89 -5.27 7.02
CA ASN A 4 -4.60 -5.69 7.56
C ASN A 4 -3.42 -5.27 6.67
N PRO A 5 -3.45 -5.52 5.34
CA PRO A 5 -2.40 -5.04 4.45
C PRO A 5 -2.08 -3.54 4.58
N LEU A 6 -3.09 -2.69 4.65
CA LEU A 6 -2.90 -1.23 4.82
C LEU A 6 -2.22 -0.87 6.14
N LYS A 7 -2.56 -1.55 7.24
CA LYS A 7 -1.91 -1.33 8.54
C LYS A 7 -0.43 -1.70 8.47
N VAL A 8 -0.12 -2.88 7.93
CA VAL A 8 1.26 -3.35 7.82
C VAL A 8 2.07 -2.47 6.86
N TYR A 9 1.51 -2.11 5.70
CA TYR A 9 2.15 -1.22 4.73
C TYR A 9 2.51 0.13 5.38
N LYS A 10 1.58 0.73 6.12
CA LYS A 10 1.80 2.01 6.82
C LYS A 10 2.93 1.93 7.83
N GLU A 11 2.99 0.88 8.64
CA GLU A 11 4.07 0.73 9.62
C GLU A 11 5.42 0.49 8.93
N LYS A 12 5.48 -0.32 7.88
CA LYS A 12 6.69 -0.50 7.07
C LYS A 12 7.14 0.79 6.40
N ALA A 13 6.21 1.61 5.89
CA ALA A 13 6.53 2.92 5.31
C ALA A 13 7.15 3.87 6.36
N LYS A 14 6.60 3.94 7.57
CA LYS A 14 7.19 4.71 8.68
C LYS A 14 8.60 4.25 9.06
N MET A 15 8.85 2.95 8.95
CA MET A 15 10.17 2.34 9.20
C MET A 15 11.15 2.51 8.03
N GLY A 16 10.76 3.18 6.93
CA GLY A 16 11.58 3.31 5.73
C GLY A 16 11.77 2.00 4.94
N LYS A 17 10.88 1.02 5.13
CA LYS A 17 10.90 -0.27 4.42
C LYS A 17 10.07 -0.29 3.14
N ILE A 18 9.23 0.73 2.93
CA ILE A 18 8.58 1.01 1.66
C ILE A 18 9.25 2.26 1.09
N ILE A 19 9.85 2.13 -0.10
CA ILE A 19 10.58 3.21 -0.76
C ILE A 19 9.74 3.70 -1.94
N PHE A 20 9.49 5.01 -1.97
CA PHE A 20 8.80 5.73 -3.05
C PHE A 20 9.51 7.08 -3.24
N ASP A 21 10.70 7.05 -3.82
CA ASP A 21 11.63 8.18 -3.89
C ASP A 21 11.51 9.01 -5.18
N ASP A 22 10.61 8.65 -6.08
CA ASP A 22 10.26 9.48 -7.23
C ASP A 22 9.12 10.47 -6.92
N PRO A 23 9.07 11.63 -7.61
CA PRO A 23 8.05 12.66 -7.35
C PRO A 23 6.61 12.18 -7.56
N VAL A 24 6.37 11.25 -8.50
CA VAL A 24 5.04 10.78 -8.84
C VAL A 24 4.54 9.82 -7.77
N ALA A 25 5.36 8.85 -7.36
CA ALA A 25 4.99 7.95 -6.26
C ALA A 25 4.84 8.70 -4.94
N THR A 26 5.73 9.67 -4.65
CA THR A 26 5.61 10.53 -3.46
C THR A 26 4.27 11.27 -3.43
N TRP A 27 3.91 11.91 -4.54
CA TRP A 27 2.65 12.64 -4.65
C TRP A 27 1.43 11.73 -4.57
N ASN A 28 1.46 10.55 -5.21
CA ASN A 28 0.38 9.57 -5.12
C ASN A 28 0.19 9.06 -3.68
N HIS A 29 1.27 8.76 -2.95
CA HIS A 29 1.20 8.36 -1.55
C HIS A 29 0.63 9.46 -0.64
N ALA A 30 1.01 10.72 -0.87
CA ALA A 30 0.50 11.86 -0.08
C ALA A 30 -1.01 12.11 -0.29
N ASN A 31 -1.56 11.67 -1.42
CA ASN A 31 -2.99 11.79 -1.75
C ASN A 31 -3.86 10.72 -1.06
N VAL A 32 -3.27 9.65 -0.52
CA VAL A 32 -4.04 8.55 0.05
C VAL A 32 -4.79 8.99 1.31
N ARG A 33 -6.05 8.58 1.38
CA ARG A 33 -6.94 8.70 2.53
C ARG A 33 -7.51 7.34 2.88
N VAL A 34 -7.89 7.19 4.14
CA VAL A 34 -8.57 6.00 4.64
C VAL A 34 -10.06 6.20 4.52
N LYS A 35 -10.74 5.25 3.86
CA LYS A 35 -12.20 5.13 3.89
C LYS A 35 -12.57 3.85 4.64
N ILE A 36 -13.58 3.95 5.49
CA ILE A 36 -14.18 2.82 6.20
C ILE A 36 -15.57 2.59 5.61
N ASP A 37 -15.89 1.35 5.23
CA ASP A 37 -17.21 0.98 4.74
C ASP A 37 -18.19 0.65 5.90
N ALA A 38 -19.45 0.34 5.57
CA ALA A 38 -20.46 -0.02 6.57
C ALA A 38 -20.14 -1.31 7.36
N ASN A 39 -19.18 -2.12 6.89
CA ASN A 39 -18.74 -3.37 7.51
C ASN A 39 -17.42 -3.22 8.28
N ASN A 40 -16.99 -1.98 8.58
CA ASN A 40 -15.71 -1.66 9.21
C ASN A 40 -14.46 -2.11 8.44
N ASN A 41 -14.56 -2.35 7.13
CA ASN A 41 -13.37 -2.59 6.30
C ASN A 41 -12.71 -1.27 5.91
N VAL A 42 -11.37 -1.28 5.94
CA VAL A 42 -10.52 -0.15 5.57
C VAL A 42 -10.05 -0.31 4.13
N PHE A 43 -10.18 0.74 3.33
CA PHE A 43 -9.70 0.80 1.95
C PHE A 43 -9.00 2.14 1.66
N PRO A 44 -8.02 2.16 0.75
CA PRO A 44 -7.41 3.42 0.31
C PRO A 44 -8.36 4.16 -0.63
N ASN A 45 -8.39 5.48 -0.50
CA ASN A 45 -9.18 6.34 -1.36
C ASN A 45 -8.50 7.70 -1.55
N LYS A 46 -9.06 8.51 -2.46
CA LYS A 46 -8.71 9.92 -2.71
C LYS A 46 -9.90 10.82 -2.35
N GLU A 47 -9.63 12.05 -1.93
CA GLU A 47 -10.69 13.04 -1.66
C GLU A 47 -11.24 13.63 -2.96
N LYS A 48 -10.36 13.93 -3.92
CA LYS A 48 -10.73 14.54 -5.21
C LYS A 48 -10.25 13.67 -6.38
N ALA A 49 -10.99 13.70 -7.49
CA ALA A 49 -10.65 12.91 -8.69
C ALA A 49 -9.26 13.24 -9.29
N LYS A 50 -8.77 14.47 -9.04
CA LYS A 50 -7.44 14.93 -9.45
C LYS A 50 -6.30 14.40 -8.58
N GLU A 51 -6.58 13.93 -7.37
CA GLU A 51 -5.58 13.41 -6.42
C GLU A 51 -5.36 11.92 -6.72
N LYS A 52 -4.55 11.64 -7.74
CA LYS A 52 -4.32 10.25 -8.18
C LYS A 52 -3.61 9.46 -7.09
N ILE A 53 -3.94 8.17 -7.05
CA ILE A 53 -3.38 7.17 -6.12
C ILE A 53 -3.04 5.87 -6.86
N ASP A 54 -3.04 5.88 -8.19
CA ASP A 54 -2.92 4.67 -9.01
C ASP A 54 -1.56 3.98 -8.80
N VAL A 55 -0.50 4.77 -8.61
CA VAL A 55 0.84 4.27 -8.26
C VAL A 55 0.85 3.65 -6.85
N PHE A 56 0.20 4.30 -5.88
CA PHE A 56 0.07 3.72 -4.54
C PHE A 56 -0.71 2.40 -4.58
N ALA A 57 -1.81 2.34 -5.35
CA ALA A 57 -2.64 1.16 -5.46
C ALA A 57 -1.85 -0.03 -6.06
N SER A 58 -1.08 0.20 -7.13
CA SER A 58 -0.26 -0.86 -7.72
C SER A 58 0.85 -1.33 -6.78
N GLN A 59 1.46 -0.43 -6.00
CA GLN A 59 2.46 -0.80 -5.00
C GLN A 59 1.85 -1.56 -3.83
N LEU A 60 0.64 -1.21 -3.40
CA LEU A 60 -0.08 -1.96 -2.37
C LEU A 60 -0.41 -3.39 -2.85
N ASP A 61 -0.86 -3.55 -4.09
CA ASP A 61 -1.12 -4.87 -4.69
C ASP A 61 0.16 -5.70 -4.77
N ALA A 62 1.27 -5.10 -5.23
CA ALA A 62 2.58 -5.76 -5.26
C ALA A 62 3.06 -6.16 -3.85
N PHE A 63 2.87 -5.29 -2.86
CA PHE A 63 3.19 -5.58 -1.47
C PHE A 63 2.37 -6.73 -0.89
N ILE A 64 1.06 -6.77 -1.18
CA ILE A 64 0.18 -7.88 -0.75
C ILE A 64 0.66 -9.19 -1.36
N CYS A 65 0.99 -9.19 -2.65
CA CYS A 65 1.55 -10.36 -3.32
C CYS A 65 2.84 -10.81 -2.62
N TYR A 66 3.79 -9.89 -2.42
CA TYR A 66 5.03 -10.19 -1.70
C TYR A 66 4.77 -10.79 -0.32
N GLU A 67 3.94 -10.17 0.53
CA GLU A 67 3.69 -10.70 1.88
C GLU A 67 3.04 -12.08 1.89
N ASN A 68 2.21 -12.40 0.88
CA ASN A 68 1.57 -13.71 0.76
C ASN A 68 2.53 -14.82 0.30
N PHE A 69 3.56 -14.48 -0.46
CA PHE A 69 4.45 -15.48 -1.09
C PHE A 69 5.91 -15.40 -0.63
N LYS A 70 6.27 -14.48 0.27
CA LYS A 70 7.66 -14.27 0.70
C LYS A 70 8.32 -15.51 1.31
N GLU A 71 7.56 -16.38 1.98
CA GLU A 71 8.07 -17.64 2.55
C GLU A 71 8.37 -18.68 1.46
N ASP A 72 7.55 -18.74 0.41
CA ASP A 72 7.83 -19.60 -0.75
C ASP A 72 8.97 -19.04 -1.60
N LEU A 73 9.11 -17.70 -1.65
CA LEU A 73 10.18 -17.04 -2.36
C LEU A 73 11.53 -17.21 -1.66
N SER A 74 11.58 -17.24 -0.32
CA SER A 74 12.86 -17.40 0.40
C SER A 74 13.57 -18.69 0.03
N TYR A 75 12.83 -19.75 -0.34
CA TYR A 75 13.39 -20.99 -0.88
C TYR A 75 14.30 -20.78 -2.11
N TYR A 76 14.07 -19.73 -2.91
CA TYR A 76 14.87 -19.43 -4.10
C TYR A 76 16.04 -18.48 -3.85
N PHE A 77 16.10 -17.86 -2.66
CA PHE A 77 17.10 -16.86 -2.30
C PHE A 77 18.01 -17.28 -1.13
N ASP A 78 17.75 -18.45 -0.54
CA ASP A 78 18.65 -19.20 0.37
C ASP A 78 19.45 -20.26 -0.40
#